data_AF-A0A947LZ38-F1
#
_entry.id   AF-A0A947LZ38-F1
#
_cell.length_a   1.000
_cell.length_b   1.000
_cell.length_c   1.000
_cell.angle_alpha   90.00
_cell.angle_beta   90.00
_cell.angle_gamma   90.00
#
_symmetry.space_group_name_H-M   'P 1'
#
loop_
_entity.id
_entity.type
_entity.pdbx_description
1 polymer ?
#
loop_
_entity_poly.entity_id
_entity_poly.type
_entity_poly.pdbx_seq_one_letter_code
_entity_poly.pdbx_strand_id
1 'polypeptide(L)'
;MTASANANAHSSLLSAATDHRRTAAIRTADSSAGLGGNTVAHIVEENCPDLLAAAGVVIELLDAQAGTWQFSTDEGETWRAIRTDLINRAGYLGLALNREARLRVLPFGGHRVNGARVAFHTVQRSHGQGNGSYRAYAPDERDGGSRTVTLVLSLGAVNGTPPEVHVPRPRNKRALAQRSNMTSGGAGPSHPGAMAMA
;
A
#
# COMPACT_ATOMS: atom_id res chain seq x y z
N MET A 1 17.90 70.21 38.29
CA MET A 1 18.75 70.27 37.08
C MET A 1 19.25 68.87 36.79
N THR A 2 18.60 68.13 35.90
CA THR A 2 19.13 66.87 35.35
C THR A 2 18.76 66.84 33.87
N ALA A 3 19.77 67.07 33.01
CA ALA A 3 19.73 66.83 31.57
C ALA A 3 20.00 65.32 31.33
N SER A 4 19.18 64.65 30.52
CA SER A 4 19.43 64.24 29.11
C SER A 4 20.73 63.44 28.91
N ALA A 5 20.77 62.32 28.19
CA ALA A 5 20.10 62.03 26.93
C ALA A 5 20.04 60.52 26.63
N ASN A 6 19.03 60.07 25.87
CA ASN A 6 19.18 58.95 24.95
C ASN A 6 18.40 59.26 23.66
N ALA A 7 19.13 59.36 22.55
CA ALA A 7 18.61 59.59 21.19
C ALA A 7 18.19 58.23 20.60
N ASN A 8 16.96 58.06 20.08
CA ASN A 8 16.52 58.38 18.70
C ASN A 8 17.33 57.58 17.65
N ALA A 9 16.80 56.83 16.68
CA ALA A 9 15.47 56.39 16.25
C ALA A 9 15.73 55.37 15.10
N HIS A 10 14.78 54.60 14.55
CA HIS A 10 13.87 54.93 13.42
C HIS A 10 13.40 53.54 12.91
N SER A 11 12.11 53.18 12.96
CA SER A 11 11.10 53.26 11.86
C SER A 11 11.52 52.53 10.57
N SER A 12 10.73 51.76 9.82
CA SER A 12 9.28 51.52 9.73
C SER A 12 9.06 50.50 8.58
N LEU A 13 7.79 50.12 8.36
CA LEU A 13 7.14 49.75 7.08
C LEU A 13 6.62 48.30 6.92
N LEU A 14 5.37 48.12 7.36
CA LEU A 14 4.17 47.84 6.56
C LEU A 14 4.23 46.84 5.37
N SER A 15 3.58 45.69 5.61
CA SER A 15 2.55 45.02 4.79
C SER A 15 2.65 45.03 3.25
N ALA A 16 2.79 43.83 2.67
CA ALA A 16 2.27 43.54 1.33
C ALA A 16 1.69 42.11 1.30
N ALA A 17 0.38 42.02 1.09
CA ALA A 17 -0.28 40.80 0.70
C ALA A 17 0.23 40.37 -0.68
N THR A 18 0.66 39.13 -0.82
CA THR A 18 0.85 38.52 -2.15
C THR A 18 0.38 37.08 -2.10
N ASP A 19 -0.84 36.93 -2.59
CA ASP A 19 -1.46 35.72 -3.09
C ASP A 19 -0.43 34.84 -3.82
N HIS A 20 0.07 33.82 -3.12
CA HIS A 20 0.78 32.71 -3.74
C HIS A 20 -0.10 31.49 -3.55
N ARG A 21 -1.17 31.45 -4.36
CA ARG A 21 -1.64 30.27 -5.09
C ARG A 21 -0.87 29.04 -4.62
N ARG A 22 -1.44 28.35 -3.63
CA ARG A 22 -1.02 27.03 -3.17
C ARG A 22 -1.26 26.10 -4.35
N THR A 23 -0.37 26.11 -5.33
CA THR A 23 -0.23 25.00 -6.28
C THR A 23 0.10 23.82 -5.41
N ALA A 24 -0.94 23.11 -5.00
CA ALA A 24 -0.84 21.71 -4.67
C ALA A 24 -0.06 21.11 -5.84
N ALA A 25 1.23 20.88 -5.63
CA ALA A 25 1.95 19.95 -6.47
C ALA A 25 1.12 18.69 -6.34
N ILE A 26 0.36 18.40 -7.39
CA ILE A 26 -0.20 17.08 -7.62
C ILE A 26 1.03 16.22 -7.57
N ARG A 27 1.30 15.60 -6.40
CA ARG A 27 2.07 14.39 -6.37
C ARG A 27 1.23 13.47 -7.24
N THR A 28 1.61 13.40 -8.51
CA THR A 28 1.40 12.19 -9.29
C THR A 28 1.93 11.12 -8.38
N ALA A 29 1.02 10.40 -7.74
CA ALA A 29 1.35 9.15 -7.09
C ALA A 29 2.12 8.41 -8.17
N ASP A 30 3.41 8.23 -7.94
CA ASP A 30 4.20 7.38 -8.79
C ASP A 30 3.57 6.00 -8.60
N SER A 31 2.70 5.66 -9.54
CA SER A 31 2.02 4.39 -9.58
C SER A 31 3.06 3.37 -10.04
N SER A 32 4.00 3.04 -9.15
CA SER A 32 4.78 1.83 -9.30
C SER A 32 3.85 0.66 -9.02
N ALA A 33 3.67 -0.13 -10.06
CA ALA A 33 2.83 -1.29 -10.11
C ALA A 33 3.42 -2.42 -9.24
N GLY A 34 2.93 -2.56 -8.01
CA GLY A 34 3.24 -3.70 -7.16
C GLY A 34 2.01 -4.14 -6.38
N LEU A 35 1.58 -5.39 -6.56
CA LEU A 35 0.52 -6.01 -5.76
C LEU A 35 0.70 -5.75 -4.25
N GLY A 36 -0.11 -4.85 -3.72
CA GLY A 36 -0.89 -5.05 -2.51
C GLY A 36 -0.13 -5.65 -1.32
N GLY A 37 0.65 -4.82 -0.63
CA GLY A 37 1.06 -5.07 0.76
C GLY A 37 1.15 -3.75 1.51
N ASN A 38 0.57 -3.72 2.71
CA ASN A 38 0.65 -2.55 3.59
C ASN A 38 2.05 -2.44 4.20
N THR A 39 2.46 -1.21 4.47
CA THR A 39 3.71 -0.97 5.19
C THR A 39 3.57 -1.44 6.64
N VAL A 40 4.69 -1.82 7.25
CA VAL A 40 4.76 -2.10 8.69
C VAL A 40 4.25 -0.88 9.48
N ALA A 41 4.59 0.33 9.04
CA ALA A 41 4.07 1.59 9.60
C ALA A 41 2.55 1.58 9.71
N HIS A 42 1.89 1.32 8.58
CA HIS A 42 0.44 1.37 8.46
C HIS A 42 -0.23 0.27 9.30
N ILE A 43 0.34 -0.93 9.31
CA ILE A 43 -0.19 -2.03 10.14
C ILE A 43 -0.10 -1.67 11.63
N VAL A 44 1.03 -1.10 12.07
CA VAL A 44 1.20 -0.65 13.46
C VAL A 44 0.29 0.53 13.78
N GLU A 45 0.14 1.50 12.87
CA GLU A 45 -0.71 2.68 13.02
C GLU A 45 -2.18 2.33 13.25
N GLU A 46 -2.72 1.43 12.43
CA GLU A 46 -4.13 1.02 12.48
C GLU A 46 -4.46 0.13 13.70
N ASN A 47 -3.49 -0.64 14.21
CA ASN A 47 -3.76 -1.67 15.21
C ASN A 47 -3.14 -1.38 16.59
N CYS A 48 -2.13 -0.51 16.66
CA CYS A 48 -1.32 -0.26 17.84
C CYS A 48 -0.94 1.24 17.96
N PRO A 49 -1.90 2.14 18.26
CA PRO A 49 -1.66 3.60 18.30
C PRO A 49 -0.66 4.03 19.38
N ASP A 50 -0.42 3.20 20.39
CA ASP A 50 0.59 3.49 21.43
C ASP A 50 2.04 3.27 20.95
N LEU A 51 2.21 2.62 19.78
CA LEU A 51 3.52 2.20 19.26
C LEU A 51 3.94 2.97 18.00
N LEU A 52 3.34 4.12 17.74
CA LEU A 52 3.58 4.94 16.55
C LEU A 52 5.00 5.47 16.41
N ALA A 53 5.72 5.65 17.53
CA ALA A 53 7.10 6.12 17.54
C ALA A 53 8.11 5.05 17.09
N ALA A 54 7.67 3.81 16.84
CA ALA A 54 8.54 2.71 16.45
C ALA A 54 9.23 2.97 15.09
N ALA A 55 10.53 2.74 15.05
CA ALA A 55 11.34 2.81 13.82
C ALA A 55 11.24 1.53 12.96
N GLY A 56 10.63 0.48 13.50
CA GLY A 56 10.43 -0.79 12.82
C GLY A 56 9.89 -1.86 13.75
N VAL A 57 9.89 -3.09 13.28
CA VAL A 57 9.47 -4.28 14.03
C VAL A 57 10.47 -5.42 13.86
N VAL A 58 10.35 -6.41 14.73
CA VAL A 58 10.86 -7.75 14.47
C VAL A 58 9.68 -8.69 14.54
N ILE A 59 9.42 -9.37 13.42
CA ILE A 59 8.35 -10.36 13.32
C ILE A 59 8.83 -11.66 13.97
N GLU A 60 8.06 -12.13 14.94
CA GLU A 60 8.36 -13.31 15.74
C GLU A 60 7.51 -14.50 15.31
N LEU A 61 6.30 -14.26 14.80
CA LEU A 61 5.42 -15.31 14.34
C LEU A 61 4.52 -14.83 13.20
N LEU A 62 4.34 -15.71 12.21
CA LEU A 62 3.35 -15.53 11.15
C LEU A 62 2.53 -16.81 11.00
N ASP A 63 1.23 -16.65 10.73
CA ASP A 63 0.36 -17.78 10.48
C ASP A 63 0.73 -18.48 9.16
N ALA A 64 1.47 -19.59 9.27
CA ALA A 64 1.91 -20.37 8.12
C ALA A 64 0.75 -21.05 7.36
N GLN A 65 -0.44 -21.13 7.95
CA GLN A 65 -1.63 -21.69 7.28
C GLN A 65 -2.37 -20.65 6.43
N ALA A 66 -2.13 -19.35 6.68
CA ALA A 66 -2.76 -18.28 5.94
C ALA A 66 -2.28 -18.19 4.48
N GLY A 67 -1.06 -18.65 4.19
CA GLY A 67 -0.48 -18.61 2.85
C GLY A 67 1.03 -18.43 2.84
N THR A 68 1.56 -18.12 1.66
CA THR A 68 2.98 -17.76 1.47
C THR A 68 3.19 -16.30 1.87
N TRP A 69 3.87 -16.07 2.98
CA TRP A 69 4.23 -14.75 3.47
C TRP A 69 5.43 -14.18 2.71
N GLN A 70 5.36 -12.89 2.39
CA GLN A 70 6.40 -12.17 1.67
C GLN A 70 6.59 -10.77 2.24
N PHE A 71 7.80 -10.26 2.14
CA PHE A 71 8.12 -8.87 2.47
C PHE A 71 8.89 -8.20 1.33
N SER A 72 8.84 -6.87 1.33
CA SER A 72 9.63 -6.01 0.46
C SER A 72 10.29 -4.91 1.29
N THR A 73 11.52 -4.56 0.93
CA THR A 73 12.29 -3.45 1.53
C THR A 73 12.56 -2.33 0.53
N ASP A 74 12.04 -2.45 -0.68
CA ASP A 74 12.20 -1.55 -1.83
C ASP A 74 10.81 -1.14 -2.36
N GLU A 75 9.93 -0.75 -1.44
CA GLU A 75 8.60 -0.19 -1.72
C GLU A 75 7.65 -1.08 -2.53
N GLY A 76 7.94 -2.38 -2.65
CA GLY A 76 7.13 -3.36 -3.37
C GLY A 76 7.68 -3.74 -4.74
N GLU A 77 8.84 -3.21 -5.14
CA GLU A 77 9.53 -3.56 -6.38
C GLU A 77 9.96 -5.04 -6.38
N THR A 78 10.57 -5.52 -5.29
CA THR A 78 10.94 -6.93 -5.13
C THR A 78 10.34 -7.53 -3.87
N TRP A 79 9.97 -8.81 -3.96
CA TRP A 79 9.34 -9.54 -2.86
C TRP A 79 10.13 -10.79 -2.52
N ARG A 80 10.44 -10.93 -1.24
CA ARG A 80 11.19 -12.05 -0.68
C ARG A 80 10.27 -12.88 0.21
N ALA A 81 10.33 -14.20 0.06
CA ALA A 81 9.58 -15.12 0.92
C ALA A 81 10.08 -15.07 2.37
N ILE A 82 9.15 -15.05 3.32
CA ILE A 82 9.45 -15.20 4.74
C ILE A 82 9.47 -16.68 5.08
N ARG A 83 10.55 -17.13 5.71
CA ARG A 83 10.70 -18.47 6.25
C ARG A 83 9.99 -18.56 7.59
N THR A 84 8.69 -18.83 7.55
CA THR A 84 7.85 -18.99 8.74
C THR A 84 8.32 -20.15 9.62
N ASP A 85 8.94 -21.17 9.03
CA ASP A 85 9.60 -22.28 9.73
C ASP A 85 10.75 -21.82 10.64
N LEU A 86 11.44 -20.74 10.28
CA LEU A 86 12.54 -20.20 11.08
C LEU A 86 12.09 -19.30 12.22
N ILE A 87 10.99 -18.56 12.05
CA ILE A 87 10.50 -17.62 13.07
C ILE A 87 9.52 -18.30 14.03
N ASN A 88 8.70 -19.24 13.56
CA ASN A 88 7.68 -19.91 14.39
C ASN A 88 8.24 -21.03 15.29
N ARG A 89 9.56 -21.25 15.30
CA ARG A 89 10.20 -22.28 16.12
C ARG A 89 10.76 -21.70 17.41
N ALA A 90 10.96 -22.55 18.41
CA ALA A 90 11.74 -22.20 19.59
C ALA A 90 13.16 -21.78 19.17
N GLY A 91 13.67 -20.71 19.78
CA GLY A 91 15.01 -20.16 19.47
C GLY A 91 15.08 -18.64 19.37
N TYR A 92 13.95 -17.92 19.58
CA TYR A 92 13.88 -16.46 19.59
C TYR A 92 14.54 -15.81 18.38
N LEU A 93 14.30 -16.39 17.20
CA LEU A 93 14.76 -15.85 15.93
C LEU A 93 13.58 -15.14 15.26
N GLY A 94 13.76 -13.88 14.88
CA GLY A 94 12.73 -13.07 14.24
C GLY A 94 13.22 -12.40 12.97
N LEU A 95 12.30 -11.92 12.13
CA LEU A 95 12.62 -11.16 10.93
C LEU A 95 12.58 -9.66 11.23
N ALA A 96 13.72 -8.99 11.16
CA ALA A 96 13.83 -7.55 11.36
C ALA A 96 13.34 -6.78 10.14
N LEU A 97 12.36 -5.88 10.32
CA LEU A 97 11.80 -5.03 9.27
C LEU A 97 11.72 -3.57 9.73
N ASN A 98 12.14 -2.64 8.87
CA ASN A 98 11.92 -1.22 9.11
C ASN A 98 10.45 -0.85 8.88
N ARG A 99 10.06 0.34 9.35
CA ARG A 99 8.69 0.87 9.26
C ARG A 99 8.19 0.96 7.81
N GLU A 100 9.06 1.23 6.86
CA GLU A 100 8.74 1.38 5.43
C GLU A 100 8.62 0.03 4.69
N ALA A 101 9.10 -1.06 5.32
CA ALA A 101 9.00 -2.38 4.71
C ALA A 101 7.53 -2.77 4.52
N ARG A 102 7.23 -3.46 3.42
CA ARG A 102 5.88 -3.93 3.12
C ARG A 102 5.75 -5.41 3.46
N LEU A 103 4.57 -5.79 3.95
CA LEU A 103 4.22 -7.17 4.25
C LEU A 103 3.03 -7.59 3.40
N ARG A 104 3.04 -8.81 2.87
CA ARG A 104 1.89 -9.42 2.21
C ARG A 104 1.83 -10.93 2.45
N VAL A 105 0.65 -11.50 2.26
CA VAL A 105 0.40 -12.94 2.27
C VAL A 105 -0.32 -13.35 1.00
N LEU A 106 0.20 -14.38 0.31
CA LEU A 106 -0.44 -15.01 -0.85
C LEU A 106 -1.22 -16.22 -0.37
N PRO A 107 -2.56 -16.18 -0.30
CA PRO A 107 -3.34 -17.24 0.31
C PRO A 107 -3.25 -18.54 -0.47
N PHE A 108 -3.24 -19.68 0.23
CA PHE A 108 -3.35 -20.97 -0.43
C PHE A 108 -4.74 -21.14 -1.06
N GLY A 109 -4.79 -21.63 -2.29
CA GLY A 109 -6.06 -21.87 -2.99
C GLY A 109 -6.93 -22.87 -2.23
N GLY A 110 -8.24 -22.62 -2.18
CA GLY A 110 -9.24 -23.55 -1.60
C GLY A 110 -9.73 -23.21 -0.19
N HIS A 111 -9.09 -22.27 0.52
CA HIS A 111 -9.52 -21.86 1.86
C HIS A 111 -9.85 -20.37 1.94
N ARG A 112 -11.02 -20.04 2.50
CA ARG A 112 -11.32 -18.67 2.89
C ARG A 112 -10.59 -18.36 4.19
N VAL A 113 -9.42 -17.74 4.09
CA VAL A 113 -8.71 -17.21 5.26
C VAL A 113 -9.37 -15.87 5.64
N ASN A 114 -10.09 -15.85 6.77
CA ASN A 114 -10.76 -14.62 7.25
C ASN A 114 -9.79 -13.67 7.97
N GLY A 115 -8.73 -14.23 8.55
CA GLY A 115 -7.64 -13.48 9.16
C GLY A 115 -6.44 -14.37 9.44
N ALA A 116 -5.31 -13.73 9.68
CA ALA A 116 -4.02 -14.37 9.88
C ALA A 116 -3.34 -13.80 11.13
N ARG A 117 -2.73 -14.68 11.93
CA ARG A 117 -1.96 -14.27 13.12
C ARG A 117 -0.62 -13.68 12.72
N VAL A 118 -0.28 -12.55 13.34
CA VAL A 118 1.02 -11.89 13.24
C VAL A 118 1.45 -11.52 14.65
N ALA A 119 2.61 -12.01 15.08
CA ALA A 119 3.24 -11.57 16.33
C ALA A 119 4.55 -10.86 16.02
N PHE A 120 4.74 -9.72 16.65
CA PHE A 120 5.94 -8.90 16.50
C PHE A 120 6.13 -8.04 17.74
N HIS A 121 7.30 -7.44 17.81
CA HIS A 121 7.55 -6.34 18.72
C HIS A 121 8.07 -5.15 17.95
N THR A 122 7.92 -3.96 18.52
CA THR A 122 8.48 -2.73 17.95
C THR A 122 9.90 -2.49 18.41
N VAL A 123 10.67 -1.81 17.56
CA VAL A 123 12.02 -1.33 17.89
C VAL A 123 12.08 0.18 17.77
N GLN A 124 12.87 0.82 18.64
CA GLN A 124 13.01 2.28 18.66
C GLN A 124 14.08 2.79 17.67
N ARG A 125 14.94 1.90 17.18
CA ARG A 125 15.97 2.22 16.18
C ARG A 125 15.73 1.42 14.91
N SER A 126 15.91 2.06 13.76
CA SER A 126 15.86 1.36 12.48
C SER A 126 16.97 0.31 12.39
N HIS A 127 16.71 -0.75 11.63
CA HIS A 127 17.62 -1.88 11.49
C HIS A 127 18.80 -1.58 10.55
N GLY A 128 18.77 -0.45 9.82
CA GLY A 128 19.79 -0.09 8.84
C GLY A 128 20.03 -1.21 7.82
N GLN A 129 21.29 -1.65 7.69
CA GLN A 129 21.67 -2.81 6.85
C GLN A 129 21.05 -4.15 7.32
N GLY A 130 20.50 -4.21 8.53
CA GLY A 130 19.78 -5.37 9.05
C GLY A 130 18.33 -5.49 8.58
N ASN A 131 17.80 -4.52 7.82
CA ASN A 131 16.44 -4.59 7.31
C ASN A 131 16.26 -5.82 6.39
N GLY A 132 15.29 -6.68 6.69
CA GLY A 132 15.05 -7.93 5.97
C GLY A 132 15.99 -9.09 6.33
N SER A 133 16.65 -9.03 7.49
CA SER A 133 17.51 -10.10 8.03
C SER A 133 16.86 -10.82 9.20
N TYR A 134 17.16 -12.13 9.34
CA TYR A 134 16.77 -12.90 10.52
C TYR A 134 17.76 -12.63 11.66
N ARG A 135 17.25 -12.36 12.86
CA ARG A 135 18.07 -12.00 14.02
C ARG A 135 17.52 -12.62 15.29
N ALA A 136 18.43 -12.99 16.19
CA ALA A 136 18.06 -13.38 17.54
C ALA A 136 17.50 -12.16 18.29
N TYR A 137 16.48 -12.39 19.11
CA TYR A 137 15.92 -11.40 20.03
C TYR A 137 15.83 -11.98 21.44
N ALA A 138 15.87 -11.13 22.47
CA ALA A 138 15.67 -11.57 23.85
C ALA A 138 14.16 -11.66 24.15
N PRO A 139 13.67 -12.74 24.77
CA PRO A 139 12.25 -12.88 25.13
C PRO A 139 11.83 -12.02 26.34
N ASP A 140 12.72 -11.83 27.32
CA ASP A 140 12.30 -11.43 28.68
C ASP A 140 13.01 -10.17 29.24
N GLU A 141 14.07 -9.67 28.59
CA GLU A 141 14.87 -8.51 29.08
C GLU A 141 14.45 -7.17 28.47
N ARG A 142 13.16 -6.99 28.19
CA ARG A 142 12.70 -5.83 27.42
C ARG A 142 12.17 -4.74 28.33
N ASP A 143 13.07 -3.84 28.70
CA ASP A 143 12.73 -2.65 29.47
C ASP A 143 11.71 -1.77 28.71
N GLY A 144 10.59 -1.47 29.37
CA GLY A 144 9.73 -0.30 29.14
C GLY A 144 8.97 -0.13 27.80
N GLY A 145 9.26 -0.86 26.72
CA GLY A 145 8.64 -0.52 25.42
C GLY A 145 8.63 -1.55 24.29
N SER A 146 9.16 -2.76 24.48
CA SER A 146 9.32 -3.74 23.39
C SER A 146 8.56 -5.05 23.65
N ARG A 147 7.35 -5.00 24.20
CA ARG A 147 6.52 -6.19 24.43
C ARG A 147 6.06 -6.79 23.09
N THR A 148 6.04 -8.12 22.99
CA THR A 148 5.41 -8.81 21.86
C THR A 148 3.92 -8.50 21.82
N VAL A 149 3.48 -8.00 20.67
CA VAL A 149 2.09 -7.81 20.31
C VAL A 149 1.69 -8.92 19.36
N THR A 150 0.54 -9.55 19.62
CA THR A 150 -0.05 -10.53 18.71
C THR A 150 -1.37 -10.00 18.17
N LEU A 151 -1.46 -9.90 16.85
CA LEU A 151 -2.62 -9.43 16.12
C LEU A 151 -3.25 -10.57 15.31
N VAL A 152 -4.55 -10.50 15.09
CA VAL A 152 -5.25 -11.29 14.06
C VAL A 152 -5.74 -10.30 13.01
N LEU A 153 -5.07 -10.27 11.87
CA LEU A 153 -5.31 -9.29 10.81
C LEU A 153 -6.11 -9.92 9.67
N SER A 154 -7.09 -9.18 9.13
CA SER A 154 -7.71 -9.59 7.87
C SER A 154 -6.69 -9.56 6.72
N LEU A 155 -6.92 -10.34 5.67
CA LEU A 155 -6.04 -10.32 4.50
C LEU A 155 -5.97 -8.93 3.85
N GLY A 156 -7.06 -8.16 3.88
CA GLY A 156 -7.06 -6.77 3.40
C GLY A 156 -6.22 -5.84 4.26
N ALA A 157 -6.16 -6.05 5.58
CA ALA A 157 -5.28 -5.26 6.46
C ALA A 157 -3.79 -5.56 6.24
N VAL A 158 -3.45 -6.78 5.81
CA VAL A 158 -2.07 -7.17 5.48
C VAL A 158 -1.72 -6.74 4.04
N ASN A 159 -2.52 -7.16 3.07
CA ASN A 159 -2.26 -6.96 1.64
C ASN A 159 -2.69 -5.57 1.15
N GLY A 160 -3.36 -4.76 1.94
CA GLY A 160 -3.97 -3.52 1.46
C GLY A 160 -5.02 -3.75 0.37
N THR A 161 -5.55 -2.66 -0.16
CA THR A 161 -6.50 -2.70 -1.27
C THR A 161 -5.73 -2.88 -2.58
N PRO A 162 -6.11 -3.81 -3.47
CA PRO A 162 -5.52 -3.89 -4.80
C PRO A 162 -5.67 -2.53 -5.50
N PRO A 163 -4.66 -2.05 -6.25
CA PRO A 163 -4.84 -0.87 -7.08
C PRO A 163 -6.04 -1.09 -7.99
N GLU A 164 -6.89 -0.08 -8.16
CA GLU A 164 -8.04 -0.17 -9.07
C GLU A 164 -7.48 -0.34 -10.49
N VAL A 165 -7.41 -1.59 -10.94
CA VAL A 165 -7.10 -1.89 -12.34
C VAL A 165 -8.36 -1.51 -13.10
N HIS A 166 -8.35 -0.33 -13.73
CA HIS A 166 -9.35 0.00 -14.73
C HIS A 166 -9.16 -0.96 -15.90
N VAL A 167 -9.77 -2.14 -15.82
CA VAL A 167 -9.85 -3.05 -16.95
C VAL A 167 -10.84 -2.41 -17.91
N PRO A 168 -10.41 -1.82 -19.05
CA PRO A 168 -11.37 -1.35 -20.03
C PRO A 168 -12.23 -2.57 -20.39
N ARG A 169 -13.53 -2.48 -20.10
CA ARG A 169 -14.47 -3.57 -20.39
C ARG A 169 -14.21 -4.02 -21.83
N PRO A 170 -13.94 -5.31 -22.09
CA PRO A 170 -13.70 -5.78 -23.44
C PRO A 170 -14.92 -5.38 -24.29
N ARG A 171 -14.72 -4.36 -25.13
CA ARG A 171 -15.77 -3.80 -25.97
C ARG A 171 -16.08 -4.85 -27.02
N ASN A 172 -17.13 -5.64 -26.78
CA ASN A 172 -17.56 -6.72 -27.66
C ASN A 172 -17.80 -6.18 -29.09
N LYS A 173 -16.79 -6.24 -29.96
CA LYS A 173 -16.86 -5.78 -31.36
C LYS A 173 -17.98 -6.49 -32.13
N ARG A 174 -18.32 -7.73 -31.77
CA ARG A 174 -19.41 -8.51 -32.38
C ARG A 174 -20.80 -7.87 -32.18
N ALA A 175 -21.07 -7.25 -31.03
CA ALA A 175 -22.36 -6.60 -30.77
C ALA A 175 -22.57 -5.32 -31.60
N LEU A 176 -21.49 -4.65 -32.00
CA LEU A 176 -21.56 -3.46 -32.85
C LEU A 176 -21.80 -3.84 -34.33
N ALA A 177 -21.21 -4.95 -34.79
CA ALA A 177 -21.39 -5.44 -36.16
C ALA A 177 -22.84 -5.87 -36.46
N GLN A 178 -23.52 -6.47 -35.48
CA GLN A 178 -24.95 -6.79 -35.62
C GLN A 178 -25.84 -5.53 -35.64
N ARG A 179 -25.44 -4.46 -34.95
CA ARG A 179 -26.14 -3.17 -34.99
C ARG A 179 -25.94 -2.41 -36.31
N SER A 180 -24.76 -2.49 -36.92
CA SER A 180 -24.53 -1.90 -38.25
C SER A 180 -25.23 -2.65 -39.38
N ASN A 181 -25.46 -3.96 -39.22
CA ASN A 181 -26.12 -4.77 -40.26
C ASN A 181 -27.66 -4.67 -40.24
N MET A 182 -28.27 -4.17 -39.17
CA MET A 182 -29.72 -3.92 -39.10
C MET A 182 -30.13 -2.55 -39.67
N THR A 183 -29.18 -1.61 -39.86
CA THR A 183 -29.49 -0.27 -40.35
C THR A 183 -29.34 -0.10 -41.87
N SER A 184 -28.84 -1.13 -42.58
CA SER A 184 -28.59 -1.08 -44.04
C SER A 184 -29.55 -1.94 -44.87
N GLY A 185 -30.57 -2.56 -44.26
CA GLY A 185 -31.48 -3.52 -44.91
C GLY A 185 -32.76 -2.93 -45.51
N GLY A 186 -32.75 -1.70 -46.03
CA GLY A 186 -33.97 -1.04 -46.52
C GLY A 186 -33.79 -0.29 -47.84
N ALA A 187 -33.75 -1.02 -48.96
CA ALA A 187 -34.25 -0.62 -50.29
C ALA A 187 -33.82 -1.65 -51.35
N GLY A 188 -34.60 -2.72 -51.52
CA GLY A 188 -34.46 -3.61 -52.68
C GLY A 188 -35.22 -3.04 -53.88
N PRO A 189 -34.66 -2.99 -55.10
CA PRO A 189 -35.41 -2.61 -56.30
C PRO A 189 -36.25 -3.79 -56.80
N SER A 190 -37.57 -3.66 -56.71
CA SER A 190 -38.51 -4.59 -57.31
C SER A 190 -38.62 -4.34 -58.83
N HIS A 191 -38.03 -5.23 -59.62
CA HIS A 191 -38.40 -5.42 -61.04
C HIS A 191 -39.59 -6.39 -61.14
N PRO A 192 -40.54 -6.09 -62.03
CA PRO A 192 -41.10 -7.13 -62.90
C PRO A 192 -40.94 -6.65 -64.37
N GLY A 193 -40.48 -7.46 -65.32
CA GLY A 193 -41.12 -8.70 -65.76
C GLY A 193 -41.73 -8.43 -67.14
N ALA A 194 -41.18 -9.09 -68.17
CA ALA A 194 -41.40 -8.85 -69.59
C ALA A 194 -42.86 -8.97 -70.07
N MET A 195 -43.21 -8.17 -71.10
CA MET A 195 -44.23 -8.52 -72.09
C MET A 195 -43.75 -8.10 -73.49
N ALA A 196 -43.46 -9.10 -74.31
CA ALA A 196 -43.39 -9.00 -75.76
C ALA A 196 -44.79 -9.14 -76.35
N MET A 197 -45.10 -8.42 -77.43
CA MET A 197 -45.63 -8.93 -78.71
C MET A 197 -46.23 -7.79 -79.55
N ALA A 198 -45.84 -7.81 -80.83
CA ALA A 198 -46.43 -7.23 -82.04
C ALA A 198 -46.56 -5.70 -82.16
#